data_AF-A0A5E4F9Z9-F1
#
_entry.id   AF-A0A5E4F9Z9-F1
#
_cell.length_a   1.000
_cell.length_b   1.000
_cell.length_c   1.000
_cell.angle_alpha   90.00
_cell.angle_beta   90.00
_cell.angle_gamma   90.00
#
_symmetry.space_group_name_H-M   'P 1'
#
loop_
_entity.id
_entity.type
_entity.pdbx_description
1 polymer ?
#
loop_
_entity_poly.entity_id
_entity_poly.type
_entity_poly.pdbx_seq_one_letter_code
_entity_poly.pdbx_strand_id
1 'polypeptide(L)'
;MPKGIALPSELQVLKGFIICAHKNDRSCTLHDLSALKKLRKLTINTSREDFPREEELIVFQQFGSLRKLTVAWGGLYLPAIQLDKRIKLKNIAAQRTTSNTLKSSGGNQTQDNAAPEPATPTGIRNHFRKIPSSLPAFKRITGTTTRNQEHFKELEKLDLQCYPQMTAPSWLMPGKLKSLKKLYIRGGQHQNLGQVHENDKWTIRILRLKFLSELKLDWNELQVSFPDLIYLEKFRFPKLTFFPCDASGLWLKP
;
A
#
# COMPACT_ATOMS: atom_id res chain seq x y z
N MET A 1 -4.01 16.27 6.84
CA MET A 1 -5.47 16.38 7.01
C MET A 1 -5.78 16.46 8.50
N PRO A 2 -6.61 17.41 8.97
CA PRO A 2 -6.95 17.57 10.39
C PRO A 2 -7.89 16.46 10.88
N LYS A 3 -7.82 16.08 12.16
CA LYS A 3 -8.61 14.97 12.74
C LYS A 3 -10.12 15.24 12.78
N GLY A 4 -10.56 16.49 12.68
CA GLY A 4 -11.98 16.88 12.67
C GLY A 4 -12.82 16.24 11.55
N ILE A 5 -12.19 15.74 10.46
CA ILE A 5 -12.91 15.04 9.38
C ILE A 5 -13.49 13.68 9.78
N ALA A 6 -13.10 13.14 10.94
CA ALA A 6 -13.63 11.89 11.50
C ALA A 6 -14.86 12.10 12.42
N LEU A 7 -15.17 13.35 12.78
CA LEU A 7 -16.31 13.73 13.64
C LEU A 7 -17.71 13.68 12.97
N PRO A 8 -17.90 14.00 11.68
CA PRO A 8 -19.25 14.04 11.09
C PRO A 8 -19.79 12.63 10.82
N SER A 9 -20.71 12.16 11.66
CA SER A 9 -21.38 10.85 11.55
C SER A 9 -22.00 10.58 10.18
N GLU A 10 -22.45 11.64 9.50
CA GLU A 10 -23.18 11.59 8.23
C GLU A 10 -22.29 11.61 6.97
N LEU A 11 -20.96 11.65 7.10
CA LEU A 11 -20.07 11.81 5.93
C LEU A 11 -20.06 10.57 5.03
N GLN A 12 -20.88 10.58 3.97
CA GLN A 12 -20.99 9.46 3.03
C GLN A 12 -19.91 9.41 1.93
N VAL A 13 -19.20 10.52 1.69
CA VAL A 13 -18.21 10.64 0.60
C VAL A 13 -16.97 11.39 1.06
N LEU A 14 -15.82 10.73 1.08
CA LEU A 14 -14.51 11.33 1.29
C LEU A 14 -13.63 11.13 0.04
N LYS A 15 -13.03 12.21 -0.46
CA LYS A 15 -12.13 12.20 -1.62
C LYS A 15 -10.81 12.85 -1.27
N GLY A 16 -9.71 12.40 -1.88
CA GLY A 16 -8.39 13.00 -1.69
C GLY A 16 -7.85 12.80 -0.27
N PHE A 17 -8.19 11.70 0.39
CA PHE A 17 -7.52 11.32 1.64
C PHE A 17 -6.08 10.92 1.31
N ILE A 18 -5.09 11.44 2.04
CA ILE A 18 -3.67 11.28 1.69
C ILE A 18 -2.96 10.39 2.71
N ILE A 19 -2.31 9.33 2.22
CA ILE A 19 -1.44 8.45 3.01
C ILE A 19 0.03 8.67 2.59
N CYS A 20 0.82 9.22 3.50
CA CYS A 20 2.25 9.47 3.29
C CYS A 20 3.10 8.31 3.87
N ALA A 21 4.34 8.19 3.39
CA ALA A 21 5.33 7.27 3.96
C ALA A 21 5.74 7.65 5.39
N HIS A 22 5.81 8.96 5.68
CA HIS A 22 6.11 9.49 7.00
C HIS A 22 4.82 9.76 7.76
N LYS A 23 4.63 9.07 8.89
CA LYS A 23 3.56 9.38 9.85
C LYS A 23 3.92 10.66 10.62
N ASN A 24 2.92 11.48 10.90
CA ASN A 24 2.98 12.61 11.81
C ASN A 24 1.80 12.46 12.78
N ASP A 25 2.03 12.45 14.08
CA ASP A 25 1.02 12.09 15.10
C ASP A 25 -0.21 13.03 15.11
N ARG A 26 -0.07 14.22 14.53
CA ARG A 26 -1.16 15.19 14.37
C ARG A 26 -2.03 14.97 13.11
N SER A 27 -1.66 14.04 12.23
CA SER A 27 -2.45 13.71 11.03
C SER A 27 -3.60 12.72 11.31
N CYS A 28 -4.69 12.84 10.55
CA CYS A 28 -5.76 11.85 10.50
C CYS A 28 -5.27 10.57 9.77
N THR A 29 -5.48 9.42 10.39
CA THR A 29 -5.09 8.09 9.90
C THR A 29 -6.27 7.36 9.23
N LEU A 30 -6.00 6.25 8.54
CA LEU A 30 -7.07 5.38 8.00
C LEU A 30 -7.93 4.77 9.12
N HIS A 31 -7.37 4.57 10.32
CA HIS A 31 -8.11 4.04 11.47
C HIS A 31 -9.09 5.08 12.05
N ASP A 32 -8.70 6.36 12.13
CA ASP A 32 -9.60 7.45 12.54
C ASP A 32 -10.83 7.53 11.61
N LEU A 33 -10.64 7.30 10.29
CA LEU A 33 -11.74 7.25 9.33
C LEU A 33 -12.73 6.09 9.57
N SER A 34 -12.35 5.03 10.28
CA SER A 34 -13.27 3.92 10.58
C SER A 34 -14.43 4.31 11.50
N ALA A 35 -14.34 5.47 12.17
CA ALA A 35 -15.45 6.07 12.91
C ALA A 35 -16.62 6.48 11.99
N LEU A 36 -16.35 6.75 10.70
CA LEU A 36 -17.33 7.22 9.72
C LEU A 36 -18.23 6.08 9.22
N LYS A 37 -19.12 5.58 10.09
CA LYS A 37 -19.95 4.39 9.80
C LYS A 37 -20.88 4.53 8.59
N LYS A 38 -21.20 5.75 8.16
CA LYS A 38 -22.00 6.02 6.95
C LYS A 38 -21.17 6.24 5.68
N LEU A 39 -19.84 6.09 5.71
CA LEU A 39 -18.96 6.34 4.56
C LEU A 39 -19.17 5.31 3.43
N ARG A 40 -19.81 5.74 2.35
CA ARG A 40 -20.11 4.91 1.16
C ARG A 40 -19.05 5.00 0.05
N LYS A 41 -18.31 6.11 -0.02
CA LYS A 41 -17.22 6.29 -0.99
C LYS A 41 -15.98 6.88 -0.34
N LEU A 42 -14.83 6.24 -0.60
CA LEU A 42 -13.50 6.71 -0.21
C LEU A 42 -12.59 6.80 -1.44
N THR A 43 -11.77 7.85 -1.53
CA THR A 43 -10.68 7.96 -2.52
C THR A 43 -9.39 8.35 -1.80
N ILE A 44 -8.41 7.45 -1.87
CA ILE A 44 -7.10 7.54 -1.22
C ILE A 44 -6.03 7.84 -2.28
N ASN A 45 -5.19 8.83 -2.00
CA ASN A 45 -3.94 9.07 -2.72
C ASN A 45 -2.79 8.65 -1.80
N THR A 46 -1.80 7.91 -2.30
CA THR A 46 -0.69 7.38 -1.49
C THR A 46 0.66 7.53 -2.18
N SER A 47 1.70 7.83 -1.38
CA SER A 47 3.10 7.72 -1.81
C SER A 47 3.77 6.42 -1.31
N ARG A 48 3.04 5.56 -0.59
CA ARG A 48 3.54 4.27 -0.11
C ARG A 48 3.31 3.18 -1.14
N GLU A 49 4.41 2.65 -1.67
CA GLU A 49 4.41 1.52 -2.60
C GLU A 49 3.92 0.20 -1.96
N ASP A 50 3.93 0.12 -0.62
CA ASP A 50 3.50 -1.03 0.19
C ASP A 50 2.05 -0.93 0.72
N PHE A 51 1.30 0.10 0.33
CA PHE A 51 -0.09 0.26 0.74
C PHE A 51 -1.04 -0.60 -0.12
N PRO A 52 -2.09 -1.23 0.44
CA PRO A 52 -2.37 -1.40 1.87
C PRO A 52 -1.64 -2.62 2.45
N ARG A 53 -1.18 -2.48 3.69
CA ARG A 53 -0.66 -3.59 4.50
C ARG A 53 -1.78 -4.33 5.25
N GLU A 54 -1.45 -5.43 5.91
CA GLU A 54 -2.39 -6.22 6.71
C GLU A 54 -3.07 -5.38 7.82
N GLU A 55 -2.33 -4.49 8.51
CA GLU A 55 -2.92 -3.60 9.51
C GLU A 55 -3.95 -2.61 8.91
N GLU A 56 -3.86 -2.32 7.61
CA GLU A 56 -4.78 -1.44 6.89
C GLU A 56 -5.95 -2.21 6.26
N LEU A 57 -5.74 -3.48 5.87
CA LEU A 57 -6.80 -4.40 5.46
C LEU A 57 -7.75 -4.74 6.62
N ILE A 58 -7.22 -4.93 7.83
CA ILE A 58 -8.03 -5.10 9.06
C ILE A 58 -8.86 -3.84 9.35
N VAL A 59 -8.33 -2.64 9.06
CA VAL A 59 -9.09 -1.39 9.19
C VAL A 59 -10.15 -1.26 8.09
N PHE A 60 -9.89 -1.73 6.86
CA PHE A 60 -10.93 -1.75 5.80
C PHE A 60 -12.17 -2.58 6.18
N GLN A 61 -11.98 -3.68 6.92
CA GLN A 61 -13.08 -4.49 7.46
C GLN A 61 -14.02 -3.72 8.40
N GLN A 62 -13.58 -2.59 8.99
CA GLN A 62 -14.36 -1.78 9.93
C GLN A 62 -15.35 -0.80 9.25
N PHE A 63 -15.27 -0.63 7.92
CA PHE A 63 -16.15 0.24 7.13
C PHE A 63 -17.39 -0.51 6.61
N GLY A 64 -18.33 -0.83 7.51
CA GLY A 64 -19.63 -1.48 7.22
C GLY A 64 -20.65 -0.66 6.41
N SER A 65 -20.18 0.11 5.43
CA SER A 65 -20.99 0.82 4.42
C SER A 65 -20.21 1.17 3.15
N LEU A 66 -18.91 0.89 3.07
CA LEU A 66 -18.03 1.34 1.97
C LEU A 66 -18.27 0.55 0.68
N ARG A 67 -19.04 1.12 -0.23
CA ARG A 67 -19.38 0.52 -1.54
C ARG A 67 -18.37 0.84 -2.64
N LYS A 68 -17.64 1.96 -2.52
CA LYS A 68 -16.82 2.53 -3.62
C LYS A 68 -15.46 2.97 -3.09
N LEU A 69 -14.42 2.17 -3.34
CA LEU A 69 -13.03 2.51 -3.02
C LEU A 69 -12.28 2.92 -4.30
N THR A 70 -11.39 3.87 -4.15
CA THR A 70 -10.41 4.26 -5.17
C THR A 70 -9.08 4.48 -4.50
N VAL A 71 -8.01 3.90 -5.02
CA VAL A 71 -6.64 4.07 -4.50
C VAL A 71 -5.74 4.49 -5.66
N ALA A 72 -4.99 5.58 -5.46
CA ALA A 72 -4.06 6.13 -6.43
C ALA A 72 -2.65 6.22 -5.84
N TRP A 73 -1.71 5.49 -6.42
CA TRP A 73 -0.30 5.56 -6.07
C TRP A 73 0.41 6.61 -6.94
N GLY A 74 1.48 7.21 -6.44
CA GLY A 74 2.30 8.19 -7.19
C GLY A 74 1.64 9.55 -7.45
N GLY A 75 0.39 9.76 -7.04
CA GLY A 75 -0.35 11.03 -7.18
C GLY A 75 0.15 12.19 -6.30
N LEU A 76 1.36 12.09 -5.75
CA LEU A 76 2.06 13.14 -4.99
C LEU A 76 3.36 13.51 -5.70
N TYR A 77 3.24 14.26 -6.79
CA TYR A 77 4.32 15.16 -7.24
C TYR A 77 4.44 16.31 -6.23
N LEU A 78 5.08 16.03 -5.08
CA LEU A 78 5.60 17.08 -4.21
C LEU A 78 6.79 17.73 -4.95
N PRO A 79 6.81 19.07 -5.12
CA PRO A 79 7.88 19.73 -5.85
C PRO A 79 9.20 19.68 -5.05
N ALA A 80 10.24 19.16 -5.71
CA ALA A 80 11.63 19.07 -5.24
C ALA A 80 11.92 18.16 -4.02
N ILE A 81 13.22 17.91 -3.81
CA ILE A 81 13.82 17.22 -2.66
C ILE A 81 13.43 15.73 -2.45
N GLN A 82 13.66 14.88 -3.47
CA GLN A 82 14.17 13.51 -3.19
C GLN A 82 14.87 12.73 -4.33
N LEU A 83 15.23 13.33 -5.46
CA LEU A 83 15.88 12.60 -6.56
C LEU A 83 17.32 12.11 -6.21
N ASP A 84 18.03 12.83 -5.34
CA ASP A 84 19.44 12.57 -5.00
C ASP A 84 19.73 11.19 -4.42
N LYS A 85 18.76 10.57 -3.74
CA LYS A 85 18.97 9.29 -3.03
C LYS A 85 19.04 8.08 -3.97
N ARG A 86 18.38 8.10 -5.14
CA ARG A 86 18.50 7.00 -6.13
C ARG A 86 19.77 7.12 -7.00
N ILE A 87 20.33 8.32 -7.18
CA ILE A 87 21.56 8.52 -7.96
C ILE A 87 22.79 8.05 -7.18
N LYS A 88 22.94 8.46 -5.90
CA LYS A 88 24.10 8.07 -5.09
C LYS A 88 24.26 6.55 -4.92
N LEU A 89 23.17 5.78 -4.84
CA LEU A 89 23.26 4.33 -4.61
C LEU A 89 23.81 3.56 -5.82
N LYS A 90 23.60 4.04 -7.06
CA LYS A 90 24.18 3.42 -8.26
C LYS A 90 25.69 3.67 -8.37
N ASN A 91 26.15 4.88 -8.05
CA ASN A 91 27.54 5.25 -8.24
C ASN A 91 28.49 4.55 -7.25
N ILE A 92 28.02 4.24 -6.03
CA ILE A 92 28.79 3.47 -5.03
C ILE A 92 29.09 2.03 -5.51
N ALA A 93 28.19 1.43 -6.30
CA ALA A 93 28.38 0.08 -6.84
C ALA A 93 29.37 0.04 -8.03
N ALA A 94 29.71 1.18 -8.63
CA ALA A 94 30.47 1.27 -9.88
C ALA A 94 31.97 1.58 -9.70
N GLN A 95 32.48 1.66 -8.47
CA GLN A 95 33.85 2.14 -8.17
C GLN A 95 34.67 1.19 -7.28
N ARG A 96 34.46 -0.13 -7.36
CA ARG A 96 35.17 -1.12 -6.51
C ARG A 96 35.87 -2.24 -7.28
N THR A 97 36.59 -1.90 -8.35
CA THR A 97 37.42 -2.89 -9.09
C THR A 97 38.67 -2.31 -9.78
N THR A 98 39.65 -1.80 -9.03
CA THR A 98 41.06 -1.65 -9.51
C THR A 98 42.10 -1.65 -8.36
N SER A 99 43.00 -2.64 -8.38
CA SER A 99 44.42 -2.64 -7.93
C SER A 99 44.88 -1.92 -6.64
N ASN A 100 45.15 -2.74 -5.60
CA ASN A 100 46.44 -2.93 -4.89
C ASN A 100 47.51 -1.81 -4.82
N THR A 101 48.14 -1.59 -3.63
CA THR A 101 49.58 -1.89 -3.32
C THR A 101 50.21 -1.00 -2.20
N LEU A 102 50.47 -1.60 -1.02
CA LEU A 102 51.59 -1.45 -0.05
C LEU A 102 52.17 -0.08 0.44
N LYS A 103 52.63 -0.11 1.73
CA LYS A 103 53.66 0.73 2.42
C LYS A 103 53.29 2.19 2.78
N SER A 104 53.86 2.85 3.81
CA SER A 104 54.60 2.39 5.02
C SER A 104 54.92 3.56 6.01
N SER A 105 54.76 3.32 7.32
CA SER A 105 55.47 3.93 8.48
C SER A 105 55.37 5.45 8.81
N GLY A 106 55.41 5.75 10.13
CA GLY A 106 55.82 7.03 10.73
C GLY A 106 54.72 8.09 10.94
N GLY A 107 54.55 8.72 12.12
CA GLY A 107 55.12 8.43 13.45
C GLY A 107 55.12 9.66 14.39
N ASN A 108 54.82 9.46 15.69
CA ASN A 108 55.02 10.39 16.83
C ASN A 108 54.19 11.72 16.77
N GLN A 109 53.95 12.55 17.80
CA GLN A 109 54.03 12.56 19.29
C GLN A 109 53.17 13.79 19.78
N THR A 110 52.82 14.12 21.04
CA THR A 110 53.07 13.63 22.43
C THR A 110 51.87 14.08 23.32
N GLN A 111 51.45 13.37 24.38
CA GLN A 111 51.65 13.64 25.84
C GLN A 111 51.49 15.11 26.34
N ASP A 112 51.06 15.46 27.55
CA ASP A 112 50.38 14.77 28.69
C ASP A 112 49.90 15.86 29.69
N ASN A 113 49.01 15.52 30.66
CA ASN A 113 49.26 15.64 32.14
C ASN A 113 48.02 15.82 33.05
N ALA A 114 48.06 15.07 34.16
CA ALA A 114 47.63 15.37 35.55
C ALA A 114 46.23 15.92 35.91
N ALA A 115 45.64 15.31 36.94
CA ALA A 115 44.50 15.82 37.73
C ALA A 115 44.99 16.57 39.00
N PRO A 116 44.09 17.14 39.82
CA PRO A 116 43.51 16.34 40.91
C PRO A 116 42.00 16.53 41.15
N GLU A 117 41.42 15.64 41.96
CA GLU A 117 40.05 15.75 42.52
C GLU A 117 40.03 16.73 43.73
N PRO A 118 38.85 17.17 44.23
CA PRO A 118 38.28 16.43 45.36
C PRO A 118 36.74 16.43 45.55
N ALA A 119 36.28 15.36 46.22
CA ALA A 119 35.20 15.31 47.22
C ALA A 119 33.72 15.24 46.79
N THR A 120 32.95 14.54 47.63
CA THR A 120 31.49 14.37 47.57
C THR A 120 30.79 15.14 48.71
N PRO A 121 29.45 15.29 48.65
CA PRO A 121 28.68 14.61 49.69
C PRO A 121 27.33 14.00 49.26
N THR A 122 27.00 12.89 49.95
CA THR A 122 25.67 12.46 50.45
C THR A 122 24.39 12.95 49.74
N GLY A 123 23.66 12.03 49.11
CA GLY A 123 22.39 12.33 48.43
C GLY A 123 21.10 12.15 49.27
N ILE A 124 19.98 12.61 48.72
CA ILE A 124 18.61 12.40 49.24
C ILE A 124 17.75 11.71 48.15
N ARG A 125 16.86 10.80 48.57
CA ARG A 125 16.05 9.94 47.67
C ARG A 125 14.91 10.72 47.00
N ASN A 126 14.94 10.84 45.68
CA ASN A 126 13.74 11.18 44.90
C ASN A 126 12.90 9.93 44.60
N HIS A 127 11.60 9.99 44.90
CA HIS A 127 10.68 8.85 44.77
C HIS A 127 10.29 8.58 43.32
N PHE A 128 10.91 7.58 42.69
CA PHE A 128 10.33 6.92 41.53
C PHE A 128 9.00 6.26 41.91
N ARG A 129 7.87 6.89 41.56
CA ARG A 129 6.54 6.27 41.69
C ARG A 129 6.49 5.04 40.76
N LYS A 130 6.28 3.86 41.36
CA LYS A 130 6.11 2.60 40.61
C LYS A 130 4.91 2.72 39.67
N ILE A 131 5.17 2.74 38.36
CA ILE A 131 4.12 2.55 37.35
C ILE A 131 3.87 1.04 37.25
N PRO A 132 2.61 0.54 37.32
CA PRO A 132 2.33 -0.89 37.22
C PRO A 132 2.79 -1.49 35.89
N SER A 133 3.75 -2.40 35.95
CA SER A 133 4.27 -3.14 34.80
C SER A 133 3.34 -4.29 34.40
N SER A 134 2.12 -3.96 33.99
CA SER A 134 1.09 -4.93 33.57
C SER A 134 0.35 -4.47 32.31
N LEU A 135 1.10 -4.08 31.27
CA LEU A 135 0.58 -4.14 29.91
C LEU A 135 0.25 -5.62 29.60
N PRO A 136 -0.91 -5.94 28.99
CA PRO A 136 -1.21 -7.31 28.60
C PRO A 136 -0.16 -7.79 27.60
N ALA A 137 0.57 -8.85 27.97
CA ALA A 137 1.66 -9.37 27.16
C ALA A 137 1.14 -9.73 25.75
N PHE A 138 1.76 -9.14 24.72
CA PHE A 138 1.39 -9.39 23.32
C PHE A 138 1.64 -10.86 22.98
N LYS A 139 0.58 -11.68 23.09
CA LYS A 139 0.64 -13.12 22.84
C LYS A 139 0.98 -13.33 21.36
N ARG A 140 2.24 -13.66 21.07
CA ARG A 140 2.73 -13.93 19.71
C ARG A 140 1.84 -14.98 19.06
N ILE A 141 1.04 -14.58 18.07
CA ILE A 141 0.20 -15.49 17.29
C ILE A 141 1.11 -16.19 16.27
N THR A 142 1.89 -17.15 16.75
CA THR A 142 2.47 -18.21 15.91
C THR A 142 1.34 -19.18 15.57
N GLY A 143 0.51 -18.80 14.59
CA GLY A 143 -0.67 -19.55 14.19
C GLY A 143 -0.91 -19.46 12.67
N THR A 144 -0.69 -20.57 11.98
CA THR A 144 -0.89 -20.72 10.53
C THR A 144 -2.37 -20.79 10.19
N THR A 145 -3.03 -19.64 10.05
CA THR A 145 -4.48 -19.55 9.76
C THR A 145 -4.81 -18.48 8.72
N THR A 146 -4.44 -18.72 7.45
CA THR A 146 -4.87 -17.88 6.31
C THR A 146 -6.34 -18.20 5.94
N ARG A 147 -7.28 -17.98 6.87
CA ARG A 147 -8.68 -18.40 6.75
C ARG A 147 -9.62 -17.21 6.52
N ASN A 148 -9.84 -16.89 5.24
CA ASN A 148 -11.03 -16.20 4.72
C ASN A 148 -11.44 -14.90 5.44
N GLN A 149 -10.49 -13.98 5.69
CA GLN A 149 -10.84 -12.63 6.12
C GLN A 149 -11.38 -11.81 4.94
N GLU A 150 -12.68 -11.53 4.97
CA GLU A 150 -13.37 -10.67 4.01
C GLU A 150 -13.15 -9.20 4.35
N HIS A 151 -11.97 -8.67 4.02
CA HIS A 151 -11.60 -7.27 4.32
C HIS A 151 -12.52 -6.22 3.63
N PHE A 152 -13.27 -6.63 2.59
CA PHE A 152 -14.05 -5.75 1.71
C PHE A 152 -15.51 -6.20 1.53
N LYS A 153 -16.17 -6.66 2.60
CA LYS A 153 -17.52 -7.28 2.59
C LYS A 153 -18.57 -6.61 1.71
N GLU A 154 -18.60 -5.28 1.67
CA GLU A 154 -19.66 -4.51 1.01
C GLU A 154 -19.24 -3.83 -0.30
N LEU A 155 -18.00 -4.06 -0.75
CA LEU A 155 -17.36 -3.25 -1.78
C LEU A 155 -17.88 -3.60 -3.19
N GLU A 156 -18.72 -2.73 -3.76
CA GLU A 156 -19.29 -2.91 -5.11
C GLU A 156 -18.36 -2.43 -6.24
N LYS A 157 -17.51 -1.43 -5.95
CA LYS A 157 -16.52 -0.92 -6.90
C LYS A 157 -15.15 -0.71 -6.24
N LEU A 158 -14.14 -1.23 -6.92
CA LEU A 158 -12.72 -0.95 -6.72
C LEU A 158 -12.15 -0.22 -7.93
N ASP A 159 -11.21 0.70 -7.70
CA ASP A 159 -10.57 1.52 -8.74
C ASP A 159 -9.10 1.77 -8.38
N LEU A 160 -8.19 1.06 -9.04
CA LEU A 160 -6.75 1.09 -8.78
C LEU A 160 -6.04 1.94 -9.84
N GLN A 161 -5.28 2.94 -9.41
CA GLN A 161 -4.58 3.87 -10.29
C GLN A 161 -3.07 3.89 -10.03
N CYS A 162 -2.28 3.60 -11.05
CA CYS A 162 -0.81 3.63 -11.00
C CYS A 162 -0.18 2.68 -9.96
N TYR A 163 -0.82 1.53 -9.69
CA TYR A 163 -0.32 0.55 -8.71
C TYR A 163 1.12 0.09 -9.04
N PRO A 164 2.08 0.22 -8.10
CA PRO A 164 3.50 0.22 -8.43
C PRO A 164 4.16 -1.16 -8.48
N GLN A 165 3.56 -2.19 -7.88
CA GLN A 165 4.16 -3.53 -7.86
C GLN A 165 3.90 -4.28 -9.18
N MET A 166 4.85 -5.14 -9.56
CA MET A 166 4.77 -5.98 -10.76
C MET A 166 3.74 -7.12 -10.63
N THR A 167 3.37 -7.48 -9.40
CA THR A 167 2.43 -8.56 -9.07
C THR A 167 1.18 -8.01 -8.40
N ALA A 168 0.02 -8.54 -8.79
CA ALA A 168 -1.23 -8.25 -8.09
C ALA A 168 -1.14 -8.68 -6.60
N PRO A 169 -1.70 -7.89 -5.67
CA PRO A 169 -1.59 -8.17 -4.24
C PRO A 169 -2.51 -9.31 -3.81
N SER A 170 -2.13 -10.02 -2.73
CA SER A 170 -2.85 -11.19 -2.18
C SER A 170 -4.25 -10.90 -1.60
N TRP A 171 -4.76 -9.67 -1.75
CA TRP A 171 -6.14 -9.29 -1.46
C TRP A 171 -6.99 -9.05 -2.72
N LEU A 172 -6.38 -8.94 -3.91
CA LEU A 172 -7.06 -8.80 -5.19
C LEU A 172 -7.38 -10.18 -5.78
N MET A 173 -8.37 -10.84 -5.18
CA MET A 173 -8.84 -12.19 -5.56
C MET A 173 -10.34 -12.36 -5.24
N PRO A 174 -11.07 -13.25 -5.96
CA PRO A 174 -12.53 -13.37 -5.84
C PRO A 174 -13.01 -13.62 -4.41
N GLY A 175 -12.41 -14.59 -3.70
CA GLY A 175 -12.81 -14.99 -2.35
C GLY A 175 -12.77 -13.88 -1.29
N LYS A 176 -11.99 -12.81 -1.50
CA LYS A 176 -11.89 -11.63 -0.61
C LYS A 176 -12.76 -10.44 -1.04
N LEU A 177 -13.35 -10.49 -2.23
CA LEU A 177 -14.02 -9.37 -2.92
C LEU A 177 -15.41 -9.78 -3.48
N LYS A 178 -16.13 -10.65 -2.77
CA LYS A 178 -17.36 -11.33 -3.23
C LYS A 178 -18.48 -10.40 -3.77
N SER A 179 -18.62 -9.19 -3.23
CA SER A 179 -19.62 -8.21 -3.67
C SER A 179 -19.17 -7.29 -4.82
N LEU A 180 -17.97 -7.49 -5.37
CA LEU A 180 -17.34 -6.58 -6.32
C LEU A 180 -17.95 -6.69 -7.72
N LYS A 181 -18.88 -5.78 -8.03
CA LYS A 181 -19.56 -5.71 -9.33
C LYS A 181 -18.71 -5.00 -10.40
N LYS A 182 -17.76 -4.14 -10.00
CA LYS A 182 -16.99 -3.27 -10.91
C LYS A 182 -15.52 -3.17 -10.49
N LEU A 183 -14.59 -3.56 -11.39
CA LEU A 183 -13.14 -3.47 -11.17
C LEU A 183 -12.50 -2.58 -12.23
N TYR A 184 -11.92 -1.45 -11.81
CA TYR A 184 -11.21 -0.53 -12.71
C TYR A 184 -9.72 -0.57 -12.34
N ILE A 185 -8.85 -0.78 -13.32
CA ILE A 185 -7.38 -0.83 -13.14
C ILE A 185 -6.74 0.03 -14.23
N ARG A 186 -5.96 1.03 -13.81
CA ARG A 186 -5.55 2.16 -14.66
C ARG A 186 -4.09 2.57 -14.42
N GLY A 187 -3.21 2.23 -15.35
CA GLY A 187 -1.77 2.43 -15.22
C GLY A 187 -1.13 1.57 -14.11
N GLY A 188 0.17 1.76 -13.91
CA GLY A 188 0.99 0.90 -13.05
C GLY A 188 1.76 -0.12 -13.86
N GLN A 189 2.49 -1.02 -13.18
CA GLN A 189 3.44 -1.94 -13.82
C GLN A 189 3.11 -3.43 -13.63
N HIS A 190 1.91 -3.75 -13.13
CA HIS A 190 1.50 -5.11 -12.83
C HIS A 190 1.28 -5.95 -14.09
N GLN A 191 1.64 -7.23 -14.00
CA GLN A 191 1.63 -8.18 -15.12
C GLN A 191 0.41 -9.13 -15.12
N ASN A 192 -0.40 -9.12 -14.05
CA ASN A 192 -1.60 -9.97 -13.88
C ASN A 192 -2.73 -9.24 -13.12
N LEU A 193 -3.95 -9.80 -13.15
CA LEU A 193 -5.17 -9.21 -12.55
C LEU A 193 -5.47 -9.68 -11.12
N GLY A 194 -4.69 -10.60 -10.57
CA GLY A 194 -4.95 -11.28 -9.29
C GLY A 194 -4.45 -12.72 -9.32
N GLN A 195 -4.52 -13.40 -8.18
CA GLN A 195 -4.54 -14.87 -8.16
C GLN A 195 -5.99 -15.33 -8.22
N VAL A 196 -6.26 -16.26 -9.14
CA VAL A 196 -7.56 -16.92 -9.34
C VAL A 196 -7.30 -18.41 -9.16
N HIS A 197 -8.00 -19.04 -8.22
CA HIS A 197 -7.98 -20.49 -8.07
C HIS A 197 -9.13 -21.08 -8.88
N GLU A 198 -9.01 -22.34 -9.33
CA GLU A 198 -9.91 -22.96 -10.32
C GLU A 198 -11.41 -22.90 -9.96
N ASN A 199 -11.72 -22.92 -8.66
CA ASN A 199 -13.09 -22.85 -8.12
C ASN A 199 -13.55 -21.42 -7.73
N ASP A 200 -12.66 -20.44 -7.69
CA ASP A 200 -12.95 -19.05 -7.28
C ASP A 200 -13.15 -18.17 -8.52
N LYS A 201 -14.39 -17.77 -8.83
CA LYS A 201 -14.71 -16.94 -10.02
C LYS A 201 -15.21 -15.54 -9.64
N TRP A 202 -14.91 -14.54 -10.48
CA TRP A 202 -15.31 -13.15 -10.22
C TRP A 202 -16.80 -12.90 -10.56
N THR A 203 -17.50 -12.26 -9.63
CA THR A 203 -18.86 -11.69 -9.79
C THR A 203 -18.86 -10.30 -10.48
N ILE A 204 -17.74 -9.95 -11.12
CA ILE A 204 -17.53 -8.64 -11.76
C ILE A 204 -18.28 -8.57 -13.08
N ARG A 205 -19.19 -7.61 -13.18
CA ARG A 205 -19.99 -7.32 -14.38
C ARG A 205 -19.33 -6.28 -15.28
N ILE A 206 -18.50 -5.39 -14.72
CA ILE A 206 -17.86 -4.28 -15.43
C ILE A 206 -16.36 -4.25 -15.12
N LEU A 207 -15.54 -4.58 -16.12
CA LEU A 207 -14.07 -4.51 -16.05
C LEU A 207 -13.59 -3.32 -16.89
N ARG A 208 -12.60 -2.57 -16.40
CA ARG A 208 -11.98 -1.45 -17.14
C ARG A 208 -10.47 -1.46 -16.97
N LEU A 209 -9.75 -1.58 -18.08
CA LEU A 209 -8.30 -1.78 -18.13
C LEU A 209 -7.68 -0.68 -19.01
N LYS A 210 -6.98 0.29 -18.41
CA LYS A 210 -6.43 1.43 -19.15
C LYS A 210 -4.94 1.65 -18.90
N PHE A 211 -4.18 1.96 -19.94
CA PHE A 211 -2.75 2.31 -19.87
C PHE A 211 -1.87 1.20 -19.26
N LEU A 212 -2.18 -0.06 -19.55
CA LEU A 212 -1.47 -1.23 -19.01
C LEU A 212 -0.56 -1.79 -20.11
N SER A 213 0.74 -1.49 -20.04
CA SER A 213 1.72 -1.93 -21.06
C SER A 213 2.23 -3.34 -20.83
N GLU A 214 2.29 -3.80 -19.58
CA GLU A 214 2.92 -5.07 -19.18
C GLU A 214 1.95 -6.21 -18.87
N LEU A 215 0.67 -5.90 -18.65
CA LEU A 215 -0.35 -6.91 -18.42
C LEU A 215 -0.52 -7.80 -19.66
N LYS A 216 -0.34 -9.11 -19.48
CA LYS A 216 -0.72 -10.14 -20.45
C LYS A 216 -1.99 -10.81 -19.95
N LEU A 217 -2.90 -11.15 -20.86
CA LEU A 217 -4.20 -11.73 -20.53
C LEU A 217 -4.80 -12.35 -21.80
N ASP A 218 -5.16 -13.63 -21.77
CA ASP A 218 -5.94 -14.22 -22.86
C ASP A 218 -7.44 -13.92 -22.70
N TRP A 219 -8.17 -13.91 -23.82
CA TRP A 219 -9.62 -13.67 -23.81
C TRP A 219 -10.40 -14.85 -23.18
N ASN A 220 -9.99 -16.09 -23.43
CA ASN A 220 -10.66 -17.28 -22.91
C ASN A 220 -10.39 -17.43 -21.40
N GLU A 221 -9.14 -17.21 -20.96
CA GLU A 221 -8.78 -17.12 -19.53
C GLU A 221 -9.61 -16.06 -18.80
N LEU A 222 -9.80 -14.88 -19.43
CA LEU A 222 -10.63 -13.82 -18.89
C LEU A 222 -12.10 -14.25 -18.79
N GLN A 223 -12.68 -14.87 -19.83
CA GLN A 223 -14.07 -15.34 -19.79
C GLN A 223 -14.31 -16.43 -18.75
N VAL A 224 -13.37 -17.38 -18.58
CA VAL A 224 -13.44 -18.42 -17.53
C VAL A 224 -13.40 -17.81 -16.12
N SER A 225 -12.56 -16.79 -15.94
CA SER A 225 -12.34 -16.11 -14.66
C SER A 225 -13.45 -15.10 -14.31
N PHE A 226 -14.12 -14.51 -15.30
CA PHE A 226 -15.14 -13.46 -15.16
C PHE A 226 -16.45 -13.84 -15.91
N PRO A 227 -17.17 -14.91 -15.49
CA PRO A 227 -18.35 -15.41 -16.20
C PRO A 227 -19.53 -14.41 -16.27
N ASP A 228 -19.63 -13.55 -15.26
CA ASP A 228 -20.66 -12.51 -15.11
C ASP A 228 -20.37 -11.23 -15.93
N LEU A 229 -19.26 -11.18 -16.68
CA LEU A 229 -18.82 -9.97 -17.38
C LEU A 229 -19.80 -9.57 -18.50
N ILE A 230 -20.35 -8.36 -18.42
CA ILE A 230 -21.22 -7.78 -19.45
C ILE A 230 -20.62 -6.55 -20.16
N TYR A 231 -19.53 -6.01 -19.61
CA TYR A 231 -18.85 -4.82 -20.12
C TYR A 231 -17.34 -4.92 -19.88
N LEU A 232 -16.57 -4.71 -20.94
CA LEU A 232 -15.13 -4.47 -20.89
C LEU A 232 -14.79 -3.16 -21.63
N GLU A 233 -13.88 -2.38 -21.05
CA GLU A 233 -13.25 -1.23 -21.71
C GLU A 233 -11.72 -1.39 -21.63
N LYS A 234 -11.07 -1.62 -22.77
CA LYS A 234 -9.60 -1.59 -22.91
C LYS A 234 -9.14 -0.30 -23.60
N PHE A 235 -8.15 0.41 -23.03
CA PHE A 235 -7.60 1.63 -23.64
C PHE A 235 -6.08 1.72 -23.50
N ARG A 236 -5.37 1.95 -24.60
CA ARG A 236 -3.89 1.94 -24.69
C ARG A 236 -3.29 0.73 -23.96
N PHE A 237 -3.63 -0.45 -24.48
CA PHE A 237 -3.27 -1.75 -23.93
C PHE A 237 -2.66 -2.58 -25.09
N PRO A 238 -1.32 -2.61 -25.23
CA PRO A 238 -0.66 -3.07 -26.46
C PRO A 238 -0.41 -4.58 -26.54
N LYS A 239 -0.47 -5.32 -25.42
CA LYS A 239 -0.11 -6.76 -25.36
C LYS A 239 -1.34 -7.69 -25.35
N LEU A 240 -2.40 -7.33 -26.08
CA LEU A 240 -3.60 -8.16 -26.26
C LEU A 240 -3.79 -8.58 -27.72
N THR A 241 -3.95 -9.88 -27.92
CA THR A 241 -4.42 -10.50 -29.15
C THR A 241 -5.87 -10.98 -28.98
N PHE A 242 -6.62 -11.06 -30.07
CA PHE A 242 -7.95 -11.71 -30.15
C PHE A 242 -9.08 -11.24 -29.21
N PHE A 243 -8.96 -10.06 -28.59
CA PHE A 243 -10.08 -9.47 -27.82
C PHE A 243 -11.19 -8.95 -28.75
N PRO A 244 -12.46 -9.37 -28.60
CA PRO A 244 -13.58 -9.01 -29.49
C PRO A 244 -14.14 -7.60 -29.22
N CYS A 245 -13.27 -6.61 -29.07
CA CYS A 245 -13.67 -5.22 -28.83
C CYS A 245 -13.76 -4.42 -30.13
N ASP A 246 -14.61 -3.39 -30.12
CA ASP A 246 -14.72 -2.41 -31.20
C ASP A 246 -13.48 -1.51 -31.36
N ALA A 247 -13.54 -0.60 -32.33
CA ALA A 247 -12.49 0.38 -32.61
C ALA A 247 -12.24 1.39 -31.46
N SER A 248 -13.18 1.57 -30.54
CA SER A 248 -13.01 2.38 -29.32
C SER A 248 -12.35 1.60 -28.16
N GLY A 249 -12.27 0.28 -28.28
CA GLY A 249 -11.79 -0.64 -27.24
C GLY A 249 -12.88 -1.11 -26.27
N LEU A 250 -14.16 -1.00 -26.64
CA LEU A 250 -15.29 -1.51 -25.87
C LEU A 250 -15.70 -2.91 -26.33
N TRP A 251 -16.06 -3.76 -25.37
CA TRP A 251 -16.86 -4.96 -25.61
C TRP A 251 -18.06 -4.97 -24.67
N LEU A 252 -19.20 -5.35 -25.23
CA LEU A 252 -20.44 -5.62 -24.51
C LEU A 252 -20.78 -7.10 -24.73
N LYS A 253 -21.33 -7.76 -23.71
CA LYS A 253 -21.89 -9.11 -23.89
C LYS A 253 -23.14 -9.00 -24.79
N PRO A 254 -23.24 -9.80 -25.86
CA PRO A 254 -24.46 -9.93 -26.65
C PRO A 254 -25.67 -10.39 -25.83
#